data_AF-A0A6I2W8X7-F1
#
_entry.id   AF-A0A6I2W8X7-F1
#
_cell.length_a   1.000
_cell.length_b   1.000
_cell.length_c   1.000
_cell.angle_alpha   90.00
_cell.angle_beta   90.00
_cell.angle_gamma   90.00
#
_symmetry.space_group_name_H-M   'P 1'
#
loop_
_entity.id
_entity.type
_entity.pdbx_description
1 polymer ?
#
loop_
_entity_poly.entity_id
_entity_poly.type
_entity_poly.pdbx_seq_one_letter_code
_entity_poly.pdbx_strand_id
1 'polypeptide(L)'
;MARKYDESDAKIRPARSTRPRSKDRPSHENAIRGFVIQVDRGRTSCVTETGVLVSAMKARELGKNSVVVGDHVALVGDTSGSEGSLSRIVSVYERKNSLTRTVDDAGALERMIVSNVDQMIIVIAAANPEPRSGLVDRCLVVAFDQGIEPIILITKSDLADASDFLKPYINLGVQTLQRKRGDDLAPIKELLRDKTSVLIGHSGVGKSTLVNALLDTDARAVGDVNDVTGRGRHTSSSAVALKLPNLDNQT
;
A
#
# COMPACT_ATOMS: atom_id res chain seq x y z
N MET A 1 25.83 63.86 21.58
CA MET A 1 26.34 62.82 22.51
C MET A 1 25.52 61.55 22.28
N ALA A 2 26.14 60.48 21.79
CA ALA A 2 25.45 59.23 21.46
C ALA A 2 25.20 58.41 22.73
N ARG A 3 23.97 57.94 22.94
CA ARG A 3 23.61 57.05 24.06
C ARG A 3 24.43 55.76 23.97
N LYS A 4 25.17 55.44 25.03
CA LYS A 4 25.92 54.20 25.18
C LYS A 4 24.95 53.16 25.75
N TYR A 5 24.62 52.14 24.96
CA TYR A 5 23.84 51.00 25.41
C TYR A 5 24.61 50.26 26.51
N ASP A 6 23.93 49.97 27.61
CA ASP A 6 24.44 49.17 28.73
C ASP A 6 23.61 47.88 28.85
N GLU A 7 24.15 46.83 29.49
CA GLU A 7 23.53 45.51 29.66
C GLU A 7 22.15 45.56 30.34
N SER A 8 21.84 46.68 31.00
CA SER A 8 20.54 46.99 31.59
C SER A 8 19.43 47.32 30.58
N ASP A 9 19.75 47.56 29.29
CA ASP A 9 18.78 47.79 28.21
C ASP A 9 18.21 46.50 27.58
N ALA A 10 18.65 45.33 28.05
CA ALA A 10 18.18 44.04 27.55
C ALA A 10 16.73 43.74 27.99
N LYS A 11 15.77 43.90 27.06
CA LYS A 11 14.38 43.45 27.25
C LYS A 11 14.33 41.92 27.43
N ILE A 12 14.21 41.46 28.66
CA ILE A 12 13.91 40.06 28.99
C ILE A 12 12.52 39.73 28.44
N ARG A 13 12.46 38.93 27.36
CA ARG A 13 11.20 38.38 26.88
C ARG A 13 10.64 37.48 27.99
N PRO A 14 9.35 37.58 28.35
CA PRO A 14 8.76 36.65 29.31
C PRO A 14 9.00 35.22 28.80
N ALA A 15 9.42 34.33 29.70
CA ALA A 15 9.59 32.92 29.37
C ALA A 15 8.30 32.41 28.73
N ARG A 16 8.43 31.75 27.57
CA ARG A 16 7.30 31.26 26.78
C ARG A 16 6.60 30.14 27.57
N SER A 17 5.67 30.50 28.45
CA SER A 17 4.85 29.55 29.20
C SER A 17 3.87 28.89 28.24
N THR A 18 4.20 27.70 27.78
CA THR A 18 3.24 26.81 27.11
C THR A 18 2.23 26.33 28.13
N ARG A 19 0.93 26.50 27.87
CA ARG A 19 -0.12 25.93 28.72
C ARG A 19 0.20 24.44 29.01
N PRO A 20 0.07 23.96 30.26
CA PRO A 20 0.20 22.56 30.56
C PRO A 20 -0.72 21.77 29.62
N ARG A 21 -0.17 20.81 28.88
CA ARG A 21 -1.01 19.92 28.07
C ARG A 21 -1.91 19.15 29.02
N SER A 22 -3.21 19.10 28.72
CA SER A 22 -4.10 18.18 29.43
C SER A 22 -3.50 16.77 29.33
N LYS A 23 -3.33 16.11 30.49
CA LYS A 23 -2.96 14.69 30.53
C LYS A 23 -4.14 13.81 30.11
N ASP A 24 -5.35 14.35 30.11
CA ASP A 24 -6.52 13.71 29.51
C ASP A 24 -6.34 13.60 28.01
N ARG A 25 -6.19 12.36 27.57
CA ARG A 25 -6.27 11.98 26.18
C ARG A 25 -7.72 12.18 25.76
N PRO A 26 -8.01 12.92 24.67
CA PRO A 26 -9.35 12.92 24.12
C PRO A 26 -9.73 11.47 23.81
N SER A 27 -10.81 10.98 24.43
CA SER A 27 -11.45 9.75 24.00
C SER A 27 -11.95 10.05 22.60
N HIS A 28 -11.28 9.53 21.58
CA HIS A 28 -11.65 9.77 20.18
C HIS A 28 -12.91 8.95 19.84
N GLU A 29 -13.98 9.11 20.63
CA GLU A 29 -15.24 8.35 20.55
C GLU A 29 -15.96 8.57 19.23
N ASN A 30 -15.78 9.74 18.61
CA ASN A 30 -16.34 10.07 17.30
C ASN A 30 -15.41 9.71 16.13
N ALA A 31 -14.39 8.88 16.35
CA ALA A 31 -13.51 8.49 15.26
C ALA A 31 -14.22 7.53 14.30
N ILE A 32 -14.15 7.84 13.01
CA ILE A 32 -14.67 6.95 11.97
C ILE A 32 -13.56 6.03 11.48
N ARG A 33 -13.93 4.86 10.97
CA ARG A 33 -12.96 3.93 10.38
C ARG A 33 -12.60 4.35 8.96
N GLY A 34 -11.33 4.23 8.64
CA GLY A 34 -10.81 4.35 7.28
C GLY A 34 -9.84 3.22 6.94
N PHE A 35 -9.56 3.08 5.65
CA PHE A 35 -8.58 2.16 5.10
C PHE A 35 -7.50 2.95 4.37
N VAL A 36 -6.24 2.70 4.71
CA VAL A 36 -5.10 3.44 4.18
C VAL A 36 -4.75 2.94 2.78
N ILE A 37 -4.86 3.83 1.78
CA ILE A 37 -4.58 3.50 0.37
C ILE A 37 -3.19 3.94 -0.08
N GLN A 38 -2.65 5.00 0.51
CA GLN A 38 -1.34 5.53 0.15
C GLN A 38 -0.71 6.24 1.35
N VAL A 39 0.59 6.01 1.55
CA VAL A 39 1.39 6.71 2.56
C VAL A 39 2.49 7.47 1.84
N ASP A 40 2.39 8.79 1.83
CA ASP A 40 3.45 9.69 1.38
C ASP A 40 4.04 10.46 2.59
N ARG A 41 5.17 11.14 2.37
CA ARG A 41 5.94 11.84 3.40
C ARG A 41 5.10 12.88 4.14
N GLY A 42 4.47 12.47 5.25
CA GLY A 42 3.68 13.32 6.14
C GLY A 42 2.18 13.38 5.83
N ARG A 43 1.73 12.83 4.69
CA ARG A 43 0.31 12.74 4.33
C ARG A 43 -0.07 11.32 3.97
N THR A 44 -1.25 10.91 4.43
CA THR A 44 -1.80 9.59 4.20
C THR A 44 -3.16 9.76 3.53
N SER A 45 -3.36 9.11 2.39
CA SER A 45 -4.66 9.03 1.75
C SER A 45 -5.40 7.82 2.31
N CYS A 46 -6.64 8.04 2.75
CA CYS A 46 -7.49 6.98 3.26
C CYS A 46 -8.83 7.00 2.51
N VAL A 47 -9.50 5.86 2.48
CA VAL A 47 -10.91 5.75 2.09
C VAL A 47 -11.73 5.43 3.34
N THR A 48 -12.80 6.17 3.57
CA THR A 48 -13.74 5.91 4.68
C THR A 48 -14.65 4.73 4.35
N GLU A 49 -15.37 4.20 5.34
CA GLU A 49 -16.35 3.13 5.12
C GLU A 49 -17.45 3.51 4.11
N THR A 50 -17.78 4.79 4.01
CA THR A 50 -18.76 5.31 3.03
C THR A 50 -18.16 5.52 1.63
N GLY A 51 -16.88 5.22 1.44
CA GLY A 51 -16.19 5.34 0.15
C GLY A 51 -15.61 6.72 -0.14
N VAL A 52 -15.69 7.66 0.81
CA VAL A 52 -15.12 9.01 0.65
C VAL A 52 -13.60 8.96 0.80
N LEU A 53 -12.89 9.53 -0.18
CA LEU A 53 -11.44 9.74 -0.12
C LEU A 53 -11.12 10.91 0.78
N VAL A 54 -10.20 10.71 1.73
CA VAL A 54 -9.78 11.73 2.69
C VAL A 54 -8.27 11.81 2.79
N SER A 55 -7.76 13.03 2.94
CA SER A 55 -6.36 13.28 3.28
C SER A 55 -6.21 13.37 4.78
N ALA A 56 -5.29 12.60 5.34
CA ALA A 56 -5.06 12.54 6.77
C ALA A 56 -3.59 12.75 7.13
N MET A 57 -3.34 13.35 8.29
CA MET A 57 -2.03 13.34 8.93
C MET A 57 -2.01 12.37 10.10
N LYS A 58 -0.90 11.68 10.27
CA LYS A 58 -0.70 10.80 11.41
C LYS A 58 -0.51 11.60 12.70
N ALA A 59 -1.18 11.19 13.78
CA ALA A 59 -0.93 11.71 15.12
C ALA A 59 0.55 11.47 15.51
N ARG A 60 1.11 12.40 16.29
CA ARG A 60 2.53 12.36 16.68
C ARG A 60 2.84 11.15 17.54
N GLU A 61 1.87 10.75 18.34
CA GLU A 61 1.87 9.67 19.33
C GLU A 61 2.06 8.30 18.68
N LEU A 62 1.62 8.11 17.44
CA LEU A 62 1.69 6.82 16.75
C LEU A 62 3.13 6.39 16.42
N GLY A 63 4.16 7.20 16.66
CA GLY A 63 5.56 6.82 16.36
C GLY A 63 5.88 6.81 14.86
N LYS A 64 7.15 6.59 14.49
CA LYS A 64 7.57 6.58 13.07
C LYS A 64 7.13 5.28 12.39
N ASN A 65 6.81 5.34 11.10
CA ASN A 65 6.46 4.18 10.26
C ASN A 65 5.32 3.29 10.79
N SER A 66 4.44 3.82 11.62
CA SER A 66 3.36 3.05 12.23
C SER A 66 2.11 2.92 11.38
N VAL A 67 2.01 3.69 10.30
CA VAL A 67 0.91 3.61 9.34
C VAL A 67 1.47 3.13 8.01
N VAL A 68 0.89 2.07 7.47
CA VAL A 68 1.24 1.46 6.18
C VAL A 68 -0.01 1.30 5.32
N VAL A 69 0.18 1.03 4.03
CA VAL A 69 -0.94 0.73 3.13
C VAL A 69 -1.61 -0.56 3.55
N GLY A 70 -2.94 -0.59 3.53
CA GLY A 70 -3.72 -1.72 4.03
C GLY A 70 -4.16 -1.58 5.49
N ASP A 71 -3.64 -0.61 6.24
CA ASP A 71 -4.07 -0.39 7.62
C ASP A 71 -5.53 0.08 7.67
N HIS A 72 -6.29 -0.53 8.58
CA HIS A 72 -7.48 0.10 9.09
C HIS A 72 -7.08 1.12 10.16
N VAL A 73 -7.64 2.32 10.09
CA VAL A 73 -7.29 3.44 10.96
C VAL A 73 -8.51 4.15 11.51
N ALA A 74 -8.37 4.74 12.70
CA ALA A 74 -9.38 5.64 13.25
C ALA A 74 -9.06 7.08 12.85
N LEU A 75 -10.02 7.73 12.19
CA LEU A 75 -9.92 9.07 11.65
C LEU A 75 -10.80 10.04 12.43
N VAL A 76 -10.25 11.20 12.76
CA VAL A 76 -10.99 12.32 13.37
C VAL A 76 -10.76 13.62 12.61
N GLY A 77 -11.58 14.62 12.88
CA GLY A 77 -11.52 15.92 12.23
C GLY A 77 -12.43 15.96 11.01
N ASP A 78 -12.01 16.70 9.98
CA ASP A 78 -12.81 16.82 8.76
C ASP A 78 -12.59 15.59 7.86
N THR A 79 -13.62 14.78 7.72
CA THR A 79 -13.66 13.56 6.90
C THR A 79 -14.61 13.70 5.72
N SER A 80 -15.00 14.92 5.37
CA SER A 80 -15.92 15.20 4.25
C SER A 80 -15.30 14.91 2.88
N GLY A 81 -13.96 14.92 2.78
CA GLY A 81 -13.24 14.79 1.52
C GLY A 81 -13.30 16.04 0.63
N SER A 82 -13.83 17.16 1.12
CA SER A 82 -13.84 18.42 0.38
C SER A 82 -12.43 18.98 0.20
N GLU A 83 -12.24 19.86 -0.78
CA GLU A 83 -10.97 20.55 -0.95
C GLU A 83 -10.57 21.29 0.34
N GLY A 84 -9.32 21.13 0.76
CA GLY A 84 -8.82 21.69 2.02
C GLY A 84 -9.18 20.89 3.28
N SER A 85 -10.02 19.85 3.19
CA SER A 85 -10.30 18.95 4.32
C SER A 85 -9.02 18.24 4.77
N LEU A 86 -8.86 18.09 6.09
CA LEU A 86 -7.71 17.42 6.68
C LEU A 86 -8.12 16.65 7.92
N SER A 87 -8.11 15.33 7.80
CA SER A 87 -8.35 14.43 8.91
C SER A 87 -7.05 14.15 9.69
N ARG A 88 -7.19 13.48 10.84
CA ARG A 88 -6.06 12.98 11.63
C ARG A 88 -6.26 11.49 11.94
N ILE A 89 -5.23 10.69 11.67
CA ILE A 89 -5.17 9.30 12.11
C ILE A 89 -4.74 9.27 13.57
N VAL A 90 -5.61 8.78 14.46
CA VAL A 90 -5.37 8.76 15.91
C VAL A 90 -5.01 7.38 16.45
N SER A 91 -5.44 6.32 15.76
CA SER A 91 -5.04 4.94 16.03
C SER A 91 -5.00 4.12 14.75
N VAL A 92 -4.24 3.02 14.81
CA VAL A 92 -4.22 1.95 13.81
C VAL A 92 -4.86 0.74 14.48
N TYR A 93 -5.82 0.12 13.82
CA TYR A 93 -6.45 -1.10 14.33
C TYR A 93 -5.49 -2.28 14.25
N GLU A 94 -5.80 -3.35 14.99
CA GLU A 94 -5.01 -4.58 14.97
C GLU A 94 -4.88 -5.12 13.55
N ARG A 95 -3.67 -5.55 13.19
CA ARG A 95 -3.34 -6.10 11.88
C ARG A 95 -3.48 -7.61 11.93
N LYS A 96 -4.15 -8.20 10.94
CA LYS A 96 -4.18 -9.67 10.80
C LYS A 96 -2.85 -10.25 10.30
N ASN A 97 -2.10 -9.48 9.51
CA ASN A 97 -0.79 -9.85 8.96
C ASN A 97 -0.05 -8.61 8.41
N SER A 98 1.22 -8.80 8.03
CA SER A 98 2.03 -7.73 7.44
C SER A 98 3.12 -8.23 6.52
N LEU A 99 3.49 -7.42 5.52
CA LEU A 99 4.66 -7.68 4.69
C LEU A 99 5.75 -6.65 4.99
N THR A 100 6.92 -7.16 5.36
CA THR A 100 8.12 -6.36 5.61
C THR A 100 9.11 -6.50 4.47
N ARG A 101 9.97 -5.50 4.33
CA ARG A 101 11.13 -5.53 3.45
C ARG A 101 12.35 -5.05 4.22
N THR A 102 13.43 -5.76 4.07
CA THR A 102 14.77 -5.36 4.53
C THR A 102 15.23 -4.14 3.73
N VAL A 103 15.58 -3.05 4.42
CA VAL A 103 15.90 -1.75 3.79
C VAL A 103 17.41 -1.48 3.75
N ASP A 104 18.21 -2.25 4.48
CA ASP A 104 19.66 -2.12 4.55
C ASP A 104 20.37 -3.40 4.09
N ASP A 105 21.54 -3.22 3.47
CA ASP A 105 22.39 -4.33 3.01
C ASP A 105 22.92 -5.19 4.17
N ALA A 106 22.86 -4.66 5.40
CA ALA A 106 23.24 -5.33 6.64
C ALA A 106 22.10 -6.18 7.26
N GLY A 107 20.89 -6.10 6.73
CA GLY A 107 19.76 -6.89 7.23
C GLY A 107 19.17 -6.43 8.56
N ALA A 108 19.59 -5.30 9.12
CA ALA A 108 19.24 -4.89 10.47
C ALA A 108 17.94 -4.07 10.54
N LEU A 109 17.43 -3.56 9.42
CA LEU A 109 16.25 -2.71 9.39
C LEU A 109 15.17 -3.27 8.46
N GLU A 110 14.21 -3.94 9.07
CA GLU A 110 12.95 -4.27 8.41
C GLU A 110 11.99 -3.09 8.43
N ARG A 111 11.35 -2.85 7.28
CA ARG A 111 10.28 -1.88 7.14
C ARG A 111 9.03 -2.56 6.62
N MET A 112 7.95 -2.45 7.38
CA MET A 112 6.63 -2.83 6.92
C MET A 112 6.21 -1.97 5.72
N ILE A 113 5.73 -2.62 4.67
CA ILE A 113 5.27 -1.97 3.43
C ILE A 113 3.75 -1.99 3.35
N VAL A 114 3.13 -3.15 3.63
CA VAL A 114 1.68 -3.34 3.61
C VAL A 114 1.21 -4.21 4.77
N SER A 115 -0.07 -4.08 5.13
CA SER A 115 -0.75 -4.90 6.15
C SER A 115 -2.12 -5.37 5.64
N ASN A 116 -2.73 -6.30 6.38
CA ASN A 116 -4.09 -6.78 6.15
C ASN A 116 -4.34 -7.35 4.75
N VAL A 117 -3.36 -8.08 4.22
CA VAL A 117 -3.41 -8.72 2.91
C VAL A 117 -4.17 -10.04 3.02
N ASP A 118 -5.12 -10.29 2.13
CA ASP A 118 -5.83 -11.57 2.02
C ASP A 118 -5.06 -12.54 1.11
N GLN A 119 -4.53 -12.02 0.00
CA GLN A 119 -3.94 -12.83 -1.06
C GLN A 119 -2.61 -12.27 -1.56
N MET A 120 -1.67 -13.16 -1.84
CA MET A 120 -0.41 -12.85 -2.50
C MET A 120 -0.43 -13.42 -3.93
N ILE A 121 -0.60 -12.54 -4.91
CA ILE A 121 -0.58 -12.90 -6.32
C ILE A 121 0.87 -12.84 -6.82
N ILE A 122 1.49 -14.01 -6.96
CA ILE A 122 2.85 -14.20 -7.45
C ILE A 122 2.80 -14.24 -8.97
N VAL A 123 3.11 -13.10 -9.61
CA VAL A 123 3.08 -12.93 -11.06
C VAL A 123 4.42 -13.32 -11.67
N ILE A 124 4.38 -14.38 -12.49
CA ILE A 124 5.50 -14.85 -13.31
C ILE A 124 5.10 -14.83 -14.78
N ALA A 125 6.08 -14.79 -15.68
CA ALA A 125 5.82 -14.93 -17.12
C ALA A 125 6.25 -16.33 -17.57
N ALA A 126 5.52 -16.93 -18.51
CA ALA A 126 5.91 -18.19 -19.11
C ALA A 126 7.19 -18.03 -19.96
N ALA A 127 7.38 -16.86 -20.57
CA ALA A 127 8.60 -16.50 -21.28
C ALA A 127 8.87 -14.98 -21.19
N ASN A 128 10.14 -14.59 -21.40
CA ASN A 128 10.59 -13.20 -21.47
C ASN A 128 10.14 -12.32 -20.27
N PRO A 129 10.62 -12.56 -19.05
CA PRO A 129 11.66 -13.53 -18.67
C PRO A 129 11.11 -14.93 -18.38
N GLU A 130 11.98 -15.95 -18.42
CA GLU A 130 11.65 -17.30 -17.95
C GLU A 130 11.27 -17.30 -16.46
N PRO A 131 10.35 -18.20 -16.06
CA PRO A 131 9.93 -18.31 -14.67
C PRO A 131 11.09 -18.83 -13.80
N ARG A 132 11.26 -18.23 -12.61
CA ARG A 132 12.32 -18.57 -11.67
C ARG A 132 11.72 -18.98 -10.33
N SER A 133 12.03 -20.19 -9.89
CA SER A 133 11.52 -20.76 -8.64
C SER A 133 11.89 -19.91 -7.42
N GLY A 134 13.13 -19.40 -7.36
CA GLY A 134 13.61 -18.69 -6.17
C GLY A 134 12.81 -17.45 -5.75
N LEU A 135 12.06 -16.80 -6.66
CA LEU A 135 11.09 -15.77 -6.25
C LEU A 135 9.82 -16.41 -5.66
N VAL A 136 9.26 -17.39 -6.37
CA VAL A 136 8.04 -18.09 -5.97
C VAL A 136 8.23 -18.74 -4.60
N ASP A 137 9.31 -19.48 -4.41
CA ASP A 137 9.60 -20.20 -3.17
C ASP A 137 9.68 -19.24 -1.97
N ARG A 138 10.39 -18.11 -2.13
CA ARG A 138 10.47 -17.08 -1.07
C ARG A 138 9.11 -16.44 -0.79
N CYS A 139 8.32 -16.17 -1.82
CA CYS A 139 6.97 -15.63 -1.65
C CYS A 139 6.06 -16.62 -0.92
N LEU A 140 6.14 -17.92 -1.24
CA LEU A 140 5.37 -18.95 -0.55
C LEU A 140 5.72 -19.03 0.93
N VAL A 141 7.01 -19.01 1.27
CA VAL A 141 7.47 -18.99 2.67
C VAL A 141 6.85 -17.81 3.42
N VAL A 142 6.94 -16.60 2.86
CA VAL A 142 6.36 -15.39 3.48
C VAL A 142 4.84 -15.46 3.56
N ALA A 143 4.18 -15.95 2.52
CA ALA A 143 2.73 -16.05 2.47
C ALA A 143 2.20 -16.99 3.56
N PHE A 144 2.78 -18.18 3.68
CA PHE A 144 2.38 -19.15 4.71
C PHE A 144 2.71 -18.67 6.12
N ASP A 145 3.88 -18.06 6.35
CA ASP A 145 4.25 -17.47 7.64
C ASP A 145 3.26 -16.39 8.09
N GLN A 146 2.79 -15.57 7.14
CA GLN A 146 1.87 -14.46 7.40
C GLN A 146 0.38 -14.85 7.27
N GLY A 147 0.06 -16.12 7.04
CA GLY A 147 -1.32 -16.58 6.83
C GLY A 147 -2.02 -15.89 5.64
N ILE A 148 -1.27 -15.54 4.61
CA ILE A 148 -1.75 -14.94 3.35
C ILE A 148 -1.91 -16.06 2.33
N GLU A 149 -3.03 -16.09 1.61
CA GLU A 149 -3.29 -17.11 0.59
C GLU A 149 -2.40 -16.86 -0.65
N PRO A 150 -1.47 -17.77 -1.01
CA PRO A 150 -0.62 -17.59 -2.17
C PRO A 150 -1.28 -18.11 -3.45
N ILE A 151 -1.27 -17.30 -4.51
CA ILE A 151 -1.75 -17.68 -5.84
C ILE A 151 -0.67 -17.38 -6.87
N ILE A 152 -0.33 -18.36 -7.70
CA ILE A 152 0.62 -18.15 -8.80
C ILE A 152 -0.16 -17.77 -10.06
N LEU A 153 0.14 -16.60 -10.61
CA LEU A 153 -0.43 -16.13 -11.88
C LEU A 153 0.65 -16.11 -12.96
N ILE A 154 0.49 -16.98 -13.95
CA ILE A 154 1.35 -17.03 -15.13
C ILE A 154 0.78 -16.12 -16.22
N THR A 155 1.59 -15.16 -16.65
CA THR A 155 1.31 -14.34 -17.83
C THR A 155 2.06 -14.85 -19.05
N LYS A 156 1.67 -14.37 -20.24
CA LYS A 156 2.32 -14.70 -21.51
C LYS A 156 2.35 -16.20 -21.81
N SER A 157 1.32 -16.93 -21.35
CA SER A 157 1.17 -18.37 -21.60
C SER A 157 0.93 -18.71 -23.08
N ASP A 158 0.79 -17.71 -23.94
CA ASP A 158 0.83 -17.84 -25.40
C ASP A 158 2.25 -18.07 -25.94
N LEU A 159 3.30 -17.72 -25.18
CA LEU A 159 4.68 -17.77 -25.65
C LEU A 159 5.43 -19.06 -25.28
N ALA A 160 5.02 -19.72 -24.20
CA ALA A 160 5.63 -20.97 -23.74
C ALA A 160 4.66 -21.72 -22.81
N ASP A 161 4.84 -23.05 -22.73
CA ASP A 161 4.17 -23.87 -21.73
C ASP A 161 4.97 -23.83 -20.41
N ALA A 162 4.29 -23.50 -19.32
CA ALA A 162 4.88 -23.44 -17.97
C ALA A 162 4.36 -24.58 -17.07
N SER A 163 3.66 -25.57 -17.62
CA SER A 163 3.07 -26.67 -16.86
C SER A 163 4.09 -27.43 -16.02
N ASP A 164 5.25 -27.76 -16.59
CA ASP A 164 6.33 -28.46 -15.87
C ASP A 164 6.88 -27.64 -14.70
N PHE A 165 6.99 -26.32 -14.87
CA PHE A 165 7.39 -25.41 -13.80
C PHE A 165 6.34 -25.36 -12.67
N LEU A 166 5.05 -25.45 -13.01
CA LEU A 166 3.94 -25.37 -12.05
C LEU A 166 3.68 -26.65 -11.27
N LYS A 167 3.99 -27.82 -11.83
CA LYS A 167 3.78 -29.14 -11.20
C LYS A 167 4.13 -29.19 -9.70
N PRO A 168 5.33 -28.78 -9.25
CA PRO A 168 5.67 -28.82 -7.82
C PRO A 168 4.73 -27.97 -6.95
N TYR A 169 4.30 -26.80 -7.44
CA TYR A 169 3.44 -25.89 -6.69
C TYR A 169 1.99 -26.37 -6.64
N ILE A 170 1.49 -26.93 -7.74
CA ILE A 170 0.16 -27.57 -7.78
C ILE A 170 0.11 -28.76 -6.81
N ASN A 171 1.17 -29.57 -6.74
CA ASN A 171 1.26 -30.69 -5.80
C ASN A 171 1.30 -30.23 -4.33
N LEU A 172 1.74 -29.00 -4.06
CA LEU A 172 1.67 -28.36 -2.74
C LEU A 172 0.28 -27.77 -2.42
N GLY A 173 -0.68 -27.87 -3.35
CA GLY A 173 -2.01 -27.30 -3.21
C GLY A 173 -2.08 -25.80 -3.50
N VAL A 174 -1.03 -25.20 -4.05
CA VAL A 174 -1.02 -23.77 -4.41
C VAL A 174 -1.92 -23.56 -5.63
N GLN A 175 -2.87 -22.64 -5.52
CA GLN A 175 -3.72 -22.27 -6.64
C GLN A 175 -2.90 -21.60 -7.75
N THR A 176 -3.10 -22.06 -8.99
CA THR A 176 -2.41 -21.51 -10.17
C THR A 176 -3.40 -21.03 -11.21
N LEU A 177 -3.16 -19.87 -11.80
CA LEU A 177 -3.90 -19.36 -12.96
C LEU A 177 -2.92 -19.08 -14.09
N GLN A 178 -3.36 -19.32 -15.32
CA GLN A 178 -2.61 -18.98 -16.52
C GLN A 178 -3.41 -17.99 -17.36
N ARG A 179 -2.71 -17.05 -17.99
CA ARG A 179 -3.31 -16.00 -18.79
C ARG A 179 -2.44 -15.66 -20.01
N LYS A 180 -3.09 -15.49 -21.15
CA LYS A 180 -2.57 -14.91 -22.39
C LYS A 180 -3.00 -13.44 -22.48
N ARG A 181 -2.32 -12.68 -23.32
CA ARG A 181 -2.73 -11.29 -23.55
C ARG A 181 -4.09 -11.26 -24.26
N GLY A 182 -5.05 -10.55 -23.69
CA GLY A 182 -6.40 -10.42 -24.26
C GLY A 182 -7.40 -11.44 -23.73
N ASP A 183 -6.97 -12.41 -22.91
CA ASP A 183 -7.90 -13.30 -22.21
C ASP A 183 -8.85 -12.51 -21.32
N ASP A 184 -10.05 -13.07 -21.18
CA ASP A 184 -11.05 -12.61 -20.24
C ASP A 184 -10.46 -12.53 -18.82
N LEU A 185 -10.73 -11.41 -18.17
CA LEU A 185 -10.29 -11.14 -16.81
C LEU A 185 -11.30 -11.61 -15.77
N ALA A 186 -12.49 -12.08 -16.15
CA ALA A 186 -13.52 -12.53 -15.21
C ALA A 186 -12.99 -13.50 -14.13
N PRO A 187 -12.17 -14.54 -14.46
CA PRO A 187 -11.63 -15.44 -13.42
C PRO A 187 -10.71 -14.71 -12.41
N ILE A 188 -9.92 -13.75 -12.89
CA ILE A 188 -9.03 -12.95 -12.03
C ILE A 188 -9.84 -11.94 -11.22
N LYS A 189 -10.82 -11.28 -11.84
CA LYS A 189 -11.74 -10.35 -11.18
C LYS A 189 -12.47 -11.06 -10.04
N GLU A 190 -13.03 -12.24 -10.29
CA GLU A 190 -13.72 -13.03 -9.27
C GLU A 190 -12.79 -13.49 -8.14
N LEU A 191 -11.56 -13.91 -8.48
CA LEU A 191 -10.56 -14.27 -7.47
C LEU A 191 -10.26 -13.12 -6.50
N LEU A 192 -10.18 -11.89 -7.02
CA LEU A 192 -9.82 -10.66 -6.29
C LEU A 192 -11.02 -10.00 -5.58
N ARG A 193 -12.25 -10.44 -5.85
CA ARG A 193 -13.47 -9.87 -5.29
C ARG A 193 -13.42 -9.86 -3.75
N ASP A 194 -13.76 -8.72 -3.16
CA ASP A 194 -13.82 -8.46 -1.72
C ASP A 194 -12.53 -8.79 -0.93
N LYS A 195 -11.38 -8.83 -1.61
CA LYS A 195 -10.09 -9.19 -1.01
C LYS A 195 -9.03 -8.12 -1.24
N THR A 196 -8.18 -7.93 -0.24
CA THR A 196 -6.97 -7.13 -0.37
C THR A 196 -5.86 -8.01 -0.94
N SER A 197 -5.48 -7.76 -2.19
CA SER A 197 -4.46 -8.56 -2.89
C SER A 197 -3.19 -7.77 -3.16
N VAL A 198 -2.04 -8.39 -2.94
CA VAL A 198 -0.74 -7.84 -3.33
C VAL A 198 -0.20 -8.55 -4.56
N LEU A 199 0.34 -7.80 -5.52
CA LEU A 199 0.98 -8.36 -6.71
C LEU A 199 2.49 -8.28 -6.57
N ILE A 200 3.16 -9.43 -6.60
CA ILE A 200 4.63 -9.56 -6.50
C ILE A 200 5.16 -10.25 -7.76
N GLY A 201 6.32 -9.83 -8.26
CA GLY A 201 6.89 -10.39 -9.48
C GLY A 201 8.10 -9.61 -9.97
N HIS A 202 8.95 -10.21 -10.80
CA HIS A 202 10.08 -9.52 -11.43
C HIS A 202 9.63 -8.40 -12.38
N SER A 203 10.55 -7.50 -12.76
CA SER A 203 10.27 -6.53 -13.83
C SER A 203 9.99 -7.28 -15.15
N GLY A 204 9.10 -6.74 -15.99
CA GLY A 204 8.81 -7.31 -17.31
C GLY A 204 7.84 -8.51 -17.35
N VAL A 205 7.44 -9.07 -16.20
CA VAL A 205 6.49 -10.21 -16.12
C VAL A 205 5.02 -9.82 -16.37
N GLY A 206 4.73 -8.55 -16.67
CA GLY A 206 3.36 -8.11 -17.03
C GLY A 206 2.47 -7.62 -15.89
N LYS A 207 3.00 -7.38 -14.67
CA LYS A 207 2.22 -6.85 -13.53
C LYS A 207 1.47 -5.55 -13.84
N SER A 208 2.15 -4.53 -14.36
CA SER A 208 1.52 -3.23 -14.66
C SER A 208 0.47 -3.37 -15.78
N THR A 209 0.73 -4.22 -16.77
CA THR A 209 -0.24 -4.54 -17.83
C THR A 209 -1.49 -5.19 -17.25
N LEU A 210 -1.34 -6.09 -16.28
CA LEU A 210 -2.46 -6.71 -15.58
C LEU A 210 -3.24 -5.69 -14.75
N VAL A 211 -2.56 -4.86 -13.95
CA VAL A 211 -3.20 -3.82 -13.14
C VAL A 211 -4.03 -2.87 -14.00
N ASN A 212 -3.46 -2.37 -15.10
CA ASN A 212 -4.18 -1.45 -15.99
C ASN A 212 -5.42 -2.11 -16.61
N ALA A 213 -5.30 -3.38 -16.99
CA ALA A 213 -6.41 -4.13 -17.57
C ALA A 213 -7.51 -4.43 -16.53
N LEU A 214 -7.15 -4.65 -15.27
CA LEU A 214 -8.11 -4.84 -14.17
C LEU A 214 -8.86 -3.55 -13.80
N LEU A 215 -8.22 -2.39 -13.98
CA LEU A 215 -8.83 -1.09 -13.70
C LEU A 215 -9.66 -0.55 -14.86
N ASP A 216 -9.77 -1.29 -15.97
CA ASP A 216 -10.43 -0.87 -17.21
C ASP A 216 -9.93 0.52 -17.69
N THR A 217 -8.68 0.85 -17.35
CA THR A 217 -8.01 2.08 -17.77
C THR A 217 -7.22 1.82 -19.04
N ASP A 218 -7.49 2.55 -20.12
CA ASP A 218 -6.56 2.66 -21.24
C ASP A 218 -5.17 3.06 -20.70
N ALA A 219 -4.11 2.62 -21.38
CA ALA A 219 -2.71 2.61 -20.95
C ALA A 219 -2.10 3.92 -20.37
N ARG A 220 -2.87 5.01 -20.25
CA ARG A 220 -2.56 6.23 -19.51
C ARG A 220 -2.23 6.03 -18.04
N ALA A 221 -2.65 4.96 -17.36
CA ALA A 221 -2.21 4.69 -15.98
C ALA A 221 -0.69 4.45 -15.85
N VAL A 222 0.03 4.14 -16.95
CA VAL A 222 1.51 4.12 -16.93
C VAL A 222 2.08 5.55 -16.79
N GLY A 223 1.34 6.56 -17.25
CA GLY A 223 1.65 7.99 -17.16
C GLY A 223 1.01 8.70 -15.96
N ASP A 224 -0.24 8.42 -15.61
CA ASP A 224 -0.96 9.15 -14.55
C ASP A 224 -0.58 8.69 -13.13
N VAL A 225 -0.14 7.44 -12.96
CA VAL A 225 0.54 7.04 -11.71
C VAL A 225 1.92 7.72 -11.60
N ASN A 226 2.51 8.14 -12.74
CA ASN A 226 3.69 9.02 -12.79
C ASN A 226 3.34 10.52 -12.61
N ASP A 227 2.18 11.00 -13.05
CA ASP A 227 1.85 12.44 -13.00
C ASP A 227 1.44 12.91 -11.59
N VAL A 228 0.92 12.02 -10.73
CA VAL A 228 0.76 12.33 -9.29
C VAL A 228 2.08 12.23 -8.53
N THR A 229 3.10 11.53 -9.06
CA THR A 229 4.36 11.25 -8.33
C THR A 229 5.56 12.06 -8.80
N GLY A 230 5.53 12.69 -9.98
CA GLY A 230 6.53 13.66 -10.43
C GLY A 230 7.99 13.19 -10.36
N ARG A 231 8.26 11.88 -10.29
CA ARG A 231 9.62 11.31 -10.25
C ARG A 231 9.69 9.99 -11.00
N GLY A 232 10.56 9.95 -12.00
CA GLY A 232 10.52 8.95 -13.06
C GLY A 232 11.19 7.61 -12.79
N ARG A 233 10.96 6.71 -13.76
CA ARG A 233 11.72 5.58 -14.33
C ARG A 233 12.54 4.63 -13.44
N HIS A 234 12.59 4.77 -12.12
CA HIS A 234 13.24 3.80 -11.24
C HIS A 234 12.33 3.42 -10.06
N THR A 235 11.83 2.19 -10.10
CA THR A 235 11.50 1.35 -8.94
C THR A 235 10.80 2.07 -7.78
N SER A 236 9.52 2.38 -7.93
CA SER A 236 8.68 3.01 -6.90
C SER A 236 8.73 2.20 -5.61
N SER A 237 9.34 2.75 -4.57
CA SER A 237 9.56 2.12 -3.25
C SER A 237 8.37 2.27 -2.29
N SER A 238 7.20 2.61 -2.83
CA SER A 238 5.94 2.82 -2.10
C SER A 238 4.85 1.91 -2.67
N ALA A 239 4.13 1.21 -1.80
CA ALA A 239 2.89 0.54 -2.17
C ALA A 239 1.76 1.56 -2.30
N VAL A 240 0.78 1.26 -3.16
CA VAL A 240 -0.47 1.98 -3.33
C VAL A 240 -1.57 0.93 -3.47
N ALA A 241 -2.66 1.09 -2.71
CA ALA A 241 -3.86 0.27 -2.88
C ALA A 241 -4.78 0.92 -3.91
N LEU A 242 -5.24 0.13 -4.87
CA LEU A 242 -6.12 0.57 -5.95
C LEU A 242 -7.44 -0.17 -5.79
N LYS A 243 -8.55 0.58 -5.78
CA LYS A 243 -9.89 0.00 -5.75
C LYS A 243 -10.22 -0.52 -7.15
N LEU A 244 -10.57 -1.79 -7.27
CA LEU A 244 -11.07 -2.34 -8.51
C LEU A 244 -12.45 -1.74 -8.83
N PRO A 245 -12.77 -1.49 -10.11
CA PRO A 245 -14.13 -1.09 -10.51
C PRO A 245 -15.13 -2.17 -10.08
N ASN A 246 -16.38 -1.78 -9.82
CA ASN A 246 -17.42 -2.72 -9.38
C ASN A 246 -17.49 -3.89 -10.38
N LEU A 247 -17.21 -5.08 -9.88
CA LEU A 247 -17.11 -6.32 -10.66
C LEU A 247 -18.50 -6.89 -11.01
N ASP A 248 -19.57 -6.12 -10.74
CA ASP A 248 -20.97 -6.50 -10.95
C ASP A 248 -21.53 -5.94 -12.28
N ASN A 249 -20.83 -5.01 -12.93
CA ASN A 249 -21.29 -4.37 -14.17
C ASN A 249 -20.81 -5.10 -15.44
N GLN A 250 -21.06 -6.40 -15.53
CA GLN A 250 -21.09 -7.11 -16.81
C GLN A 250 -22.44 -7.78 -16.99
N THR A 251 -23.41 -7.01 -17.46
CA THR A 251 -24.61 -7.51 -18.13
C THR A 251 -24.78 -6.73 -19.44
#